data_AF-A0A8X6RYU7-F1
#
_entry.id   AF-A0A8X6RYU7-F1
#
_cell.length_a   1.000
_cell.length_b   1.000
_cell.length_c   1.000
_cell.angle_alpha   90.00
_cell.angle_beta   90.00
_cell.angle_gamma   90.00
#
_symmetry.space_group_name_H-M   'P 1'
#
loop_
_entity.id
_entity.type
_entity.pdbx_description
1 polymer ?
#
loop_
_entity_poly.entity_id
_entity_poly.type
_entity_poly.pdbx_seq_one_letter_code
_entity_poly.pdbx_strand_id
1 'polypeptide(L)'
;MLNHDEIVISVQEESDPVDDKTNEDEDINNNNESNKGSSNADAFSALETAMEWYEQQNAVLLNYCSSRELETLQRKNEGVQYGAAKNK
;
A
#
# COMPACT_ATOMS: atom_id res chain seq x y z
N MET A 1 17.56 -6.24 -19.81
CA MET A 1 16.12 -6.56 -20.01
C MET A 1 15.36 -5.72 -19.01
N LEU A 2 14.68 -4.68 -19.47
CA LEU A 2 13.81 -3.82 -18.67
C LEU A 2 12.38 -4.24 -19.00
N ASN A 3 11.69 -4.87 -18.04
CA ASN A 3 10.28 -5.17 -18.19
C ASN A 3 9.53 -3.86 -17.90
N HIS A 4 9.04 -3.22 -18.95
CA HIS A 4 8.09 -2.12 -18.85
C HIS A 4 6.70 -2.76 -18.79
N ASP A 5 6.16 -2.85 -17.58
CA ASP A 5 4.74 -3.10 -17.39
C ASP A 5 4.02 -1.79 -17.73
N GLU A 6 3.76 -1.60 -19.03
CA GLU A 6 2.94 -0.51 -19.55
C GLU A 6 1.49 -0.78 -19.15
N ILE A 7 1.00 -0.03 -18.16
CA ILE A 7 -0.41 -0.08 -17.75
C ILE A 7 -1.21 0.71 -18.79
N VAL A 8 -1.81 -0.01 -19.74
CA VAL A 8 -2.76 0.55 -20.70
C VAL A 8 -4.11 0.76 -20.02
N ILE A 9 -4.44 2.01 -19.68
CA ILE A 9 -5.76 2.38 -19.18
C ILE A 9 -6.66 2.69 -20.38
N SER A 10 -7.52 1.74 -20.75
CA SER A 10 -8.57 1.98 -21.73
C SER A 10 -9.67 2.84 -21.11
N VAL A 11 -9.72 4.12 -21.48
CA VAL A 11 -10.87 4.99 -21.21
C VAL A 11 -11.97 4.57 -22.20
N GLN A 12 -13.05 3.95 -21.69
CA GLN A 12 -14.25 3.75 -22.48
C GLN A 12 -15.00 5.09 -22.53
N GLU A 13 -14.96 5.77 -23.67
CA GLU A 13 -15.89 6.87 -23.97
C GLU A 13 -17.28 6.24 -24.16
N GLU A 14 -18.16 6.48 -23.21
CA GLU A 14 -19.56 6.08 -23.29
C GLU A 14 -20.27 7.08 -24.21
N SER A 15 -20.59 6.64 -25.44
CA SER A 15 -21.40 7.41 -26.37
C SER A 15 -22.85 7.43 -25.89
N ASP A 16 -23.40 8.61 -25.62
CA ASP A 16 -24.80 8.80 -25.23
C ASP A 16 -25.75 8.16 -26.26
N PRO A 17 -26.68 7.27 -25.85
CA PRO A 17 -27.74 6.83 -26.74
C PRO A 17 -28.79 7.94 -26.91
N VAL A 18 -29.16 8.16 -28.17
CA VAL A 18 -30.11 9.18 -28.62
C VAL A 18 -31.44 9.07 -27.88
N ASP A 19 -31.84 10.22 -27.33
CA ASP A 19 -33.11 10.56 -26.70
C ASP A 19 -34.31 10.11 -27.56
N ASP A 20 -35.07 9.10 -27.11
CA ASP A 20 -36.43 8.84 -27.63
C ASP A 20 -37.43 8.79 -26.48
N LYS A 21 -38.42 9.67 -26.59
CA LYS A 21 -39.39 10.04 -25.56
C LYS A 21 -40.43 8.93 -25.40
N THR A 22 -40.82 8.57 -24.17
CA THR A 22 -42.24 8.58 -23.73
C THR A 22 -42.47 8.14 -22.27
N ASN A 23 -43.29 8.95 -21.60
CA ASN A 23 -44.34 8.65 -20.60
C ASN A 23 -44.01 8.27 -19.15
N GLU A 24 -44.28 9.28 -18.30
CA GLU A 24 -45.26 9.30 -17.19
C GLU A 24 -45.21 8.22 -16.09
N ASP A 25 -44.90 8.73 -14.90
CA ASP A 25 -45.47 8.39 -13.59
C ASP A 25 -45.49 6.92 -13.16
N GLU A 26 -44.42 6.51 -12.48
CA GLU A 26 -44.60 5.77 -11.23
C GLU A 26 -43.71 6.35 -10.12
N ASP A 27 -44.37 6.79 -9.05
CA ASP A 27 -43.83 7.11 -7.74
C ASP A 27 -43.00 5.93 -7.18
N ILE A 28 -41.75 5.80 -7.62
CA ILE A 28 -40.79 4.90 -6.97
C ILE A 28 -40.19 5.65 -5.78
N ASN A 29 -40.84 5.43 -4.63
CA ASN A 29 -40.35 5.65 -3.27
C ASN A 29 -38.82 5.85 -3.21
N ASN A 30 -38.43 7.12 -3.04
CA ASN A 30 -37.07 7.67 -3.09
C ASN A 30 -36.20 7.27 -1.86
N ASN A 31 -36.35 6.04 -1.38
CA ASN A 31 -35.58 5.47 -0.26
C ASN A 31 -34.41 4.59 -0.71
N ASN A 32 -33.95 4.77 -1.95
CA ASN A 32 -32.58 4.37 -2.28
C ASN A 32 -31.64 5.42 -1.66
N GLU A 33 -31.50 5.37 -0.32
CA GLU A 33 -30.33 5.92 0.35
C GLU A 33 -29.14 5.34 -0.40
N SER A 34 -28.54 6.18 -1.23
CA SER A 34 -27.42 5.80 -2.04
C SER A 34 -26.35 5.31 -1.09
N ASN A 35 -26.09 4.00 -1.10
CA ASN A 35 -24.81 3.45 -0.69
C ASN A 35 -23.75 3.97 -1.67
N LYS A 36 -23.53 5.29 -1.68
CA LYS A 36 -22.35 5.91 -2.25
C LYS A 36 -21.23 5.41 -1.35
N GLY A 37 -20.46 4.45 -1.87
CA GLY A 37 -19.22 4.04 -1.24
C GLY A 37 -18.32 5.24 -0.97
N SER A 38 -17.25 5.02 -0.21
CA SER A 38 -16.28 6.06 0.15
C SER A 38 -15.93 6.92 -1.05
N SER A 39 -15.87 8.24 -0.84
CA SER A 39 -15.54 9.15 -1.93
C SER A 39 -14.13 8.86 -2.45
N ASN A 40 -13.84 9.26 -3.69
CA ASN A 40 -12.48 9.14 -4.22
C ASN A 40 -11.46 9.86 -3.32
N ALA A 41 -11.85 10.97 -2.69
CA ALA A 41 -11.00 11.70 -1.74
C ALA A 41 -10.66 10.86 -0.50
N ASP A 42 -11.64 10.12 0.03
CA ASP A 42 -11.42 9.21 1.16
C ASP A 42 -10.52 8.03 0.77
N ALA A 43 -10.70 7.50 -0.45
CA ALA A 43 -9.88 6.41 -0.95
C ALA A 43 -8.40 6.84 -1.12
N PHE A 44 -8.15 8.02 -1.67
CA PHE A 44 -6.78 8.55 -1.79
C PHE A 44 -6.17 8.88 -0.44
N SER A 45 -6.93 9.47 0.48
CA SER A 45 -6.46 9.74 1.85
C SER A 45 -6.09 8.46 2.59
N ALA A 46 -6.90 7.40 2.43
CA ALA A 46 -6.60 6.09 3.00
C ALA A 46 -5.35 5.46 2.38
N LEU A 47 -5.15 5.62 1.07
CA LEU A 47 -3.95 5.12 0.37
C LEU A 47 -2.68 5.83 0.86
N GLU A 48 -2.70 7.16 0.96
CA GLU A 48 -1.57 7.93 1.51
C GLU A 48 -1.22 7.49 2.92
N THR A 49 -2.23 7.35 3.78
CA THR A 49 -2.05 6.87 5.17
C THR A 49 -1.43 5.47 5.20
N ALA A 50 -1.88 4.57 4.32
CA ALA A 50 -1.36 3.21 4.24
C ALA A 50 0.11 3.18 3.76
N MET A 51 0.47 4.04 2.82
CA MET A 51 1.84 4.19 2.33
C MET A 51 2.78 4.70 3.43
N GLU A 52 2.40 5.75 4.14
CA GLU A 52 3.19 6.29 5.26
C GLU A 52 3.41 5.24 6.36
N TRP A 53 2.37 4.48 6.70
CA TRP A 53 2.49 3.40 7.68
C TRP A 53 3.45 2.31 7.22
N TYR A 54 3.37 1.91 5.94
CA TYR A 54 4.27 0.91 5.37
C TYR A 54 5.73 1.35 5.41
N GLU A 55 6.01 2.60 5.05
CA GLU A 55 7.37 3.17 5.10
C GLU A 55 7.93 3.18 6.53
N GLN A 56 7.10 3.56 7.51
CA GLN A 56 7.48 3.52 8.92
C GLN A 56 7.80 2.10 9.39
N GLN A 57 6.98 1.11 9.03
CA GLN A 57 7.24 -0.29 9.38
C GLN A 57 8.53 -0.80 8.74
N ASN A 58 8.78 -0.45 7.48
CA ASN A 58 9.99 -0.87 6.78
C ASN A 58 11.26 -0.30 7.45
N ALA A 59 11.24 0.97 7.85
CA ALA A 59 12.33 1.59 8.59
C ALA A 59 12.59 0.91 9.94
N VAL A 60 11.53 0.54 10.67
CA VAL A 60 11.63 -0.19 11.95
C VAL A 60 12.22 -1.59 11.75
N LEU A 61 11.74 -2.33 10.75
CA LEU A 61 12.22 -3.67 10.44
C LEU A 61 13.69 -3.67 10.02
N LEU A 62 14.11 -2.73 9.17
CA LEU A 62 15.50 -2.58 8.76
C LEU A 62 16.40 -2.30 9.97
N ASN A 63 16.02 -1.35 10.83
CA ASN A 63 16.79 -1.03 12.04
C ASN A 63 16.90 -2.21 13.00
N TYR A 64 15.82 -2.97 13.20
CA TYR A 64 15.83 -4.15 14.06
C TYR A 64 16.75 -5.26 13.53
N CYS A 65 16.67 -5.57 12.23
CA CYS A 65 17.52 -6.57 11.59
C CYS A 65 19.00 -6.18 11.67
N SER A 66 19.35 -4.94 11.32
CA SER A 66 20.72 -4.45 11.41
C SER A 66 21.28 -4.47 12.83
N SER A 67 20.46 -4.10 13.82
CA SER A 67 20.88 -4.13 15.23
C SER A 67 21.19 -5.55 15.71
N ARG A 68 20.35 -6.53 15.34
CA ARG A 68 20.54 -7.93 15.73
C ARG A 68 21.78 -8.55 15.07
N GLU A 69 22.04 -8.21 13.82
CA GLU A 69 23.27 -8.63 13.13
C GLU A 69 24.51 -8.03 13.80
N LEU A 70 24.46 -6.74 14.15
CA LEU A 70 25.53 -6.04 14.84
C LEU A 70 25.86 -6.70 16.19
N GLU A 71 24.85 -6.99 17.02
CA GLU A 71 25.02 -7.69 18.31
C GLU A 71 25.64 -9.08 18.14
N THR A 72 25.25 -9.78 17.08
CA THR A 72 25.78 -11.12 16.78
C THR A 72 27.25 -11.06 16.37
N LEU A 73 27.63 -10.07 15.56
CA LEU A 73 29.01 -9.83 15.18
C LEU A 73 29.87 -9.38 16.36
N GLN A 74 29.36 -8.51 17.23
CA GLN A 74 30.06 -8.07 18.44
C GLN A 74 30.38 -9.24 19.37
N ARG A 75 29.40 -10.09 19.68
CA ARG A 75 29.63 -11.30 20.50
C ARG A 75 30.67 -12.24 19.89
N LYS A 76 30.64 -12.45 18.57
CA LYS A 76 31.65 -13.26 17.88
C LYS A 76 33.04 -12.64 18.02
N ASN A 77 33.15 -11.32 17.85
CA ASN A 77 34.43 -10.62 17.99
C ASN A 77 34.99 -10.73 19.41
N GLU A 78 34.17 -10.52 20.43
CA GLU A 78 34.55 -10.69 21.85
C GLU A 78 35.02 -12.13 22.14
N GLY A 79 34.26 -13.14 21.70
CA GLY A 79 34.64 -14.55 21.89
C GLY A 79 35.98 -14.92 21.24
N VAL A 80 36.30 -14.33 20.09
CA VAL A 80 37.59 -14.52 19.41
C VAL A 80 38.74 -13.88 20.19
N GLN A 81 38.55 -12.67 20.75
CA GLN A 81 39.56 -11.99 21.57
C GLN A 81 39.88 -12.79 22.84
N TYR A 82 38.87 -13.34 23.52
CA TYR A 82 39.06 -14.19 24.70
C TYR A 82 39.76 -15.52 24.38
N GLY A 83 39.53 -16.09 23.19
CA GLY A 83 40.22 -17.30 22.71
C GLY A 83 41.70 -17.07 22.37
N ALA A 84 42.03 -15.89 21.83
CA ALA A 84 43.41 -15.49 21.53
C ALA A 84 44.24 -15.21 22.80
N ALA A 85 43.60 -14.66 23.85
CA ALA A 85 44.27 -14.31 25.11
C ALA A 85 44.66 -15.51 26.00
N LYS A 86 44.02 -16.68 25.81
CA LYS A 86 44.26 -17.89 26.62
C LYS A 86 45.32 -18.85 26.07
N ASN A 87 45.88 -18.57 24.90
CA ASN A 87 46.91 -19.39 24.23
C ASN A 87 48.31 -18.76 24.27
N LYS A 88 48.62 -17.97 25.30
CA LYS A 88 49.95 -17.40 25.54
C LYS A 88 50.54 -17.91 26.85
#